data_AF-A0A2K5K6F7-F1
#
_entry.id   AF-A0A2K5K6F7-F1
#
_cell.length_a   1.000
_cell.length_b   1.000
_cell.length_c   1.000
_cell.angle_alpha   90.00
_cell.angle_beta   90.00
_cell.angle_gamma   90.00
#
_symmetry.space_group_name_H-M   'P 1'
#
loop_
_entity.id
_entity.type
_entity.pdbx_description
1 polymer ?
#
loop_
_entity_poly.entity_id
_entity_poly.type
_entity_poly.pdbx_seq_one_letter_code
_entity_poly.pdbx_strand_id
1 'polypeptide(L)'
;MGDPERPEAAGLDEDEGLHCDFACLMFQYLVNKPSEERVREIIVDAVQIEQEFLTEALPVGLIGMNCILMKQYIEFVADRLLVELGFSKIFQAENPFDFMENISLEGKTNFFEKRVSEYQRFAVMAETTDNVFTLDADF
;
A
#
# COMPACT_ATOMS: atom_id res chain seq x y z
N MET A 1 -9.71 -31.28 8.60
CA MET A 1 -9.09 -30.39 9.59
C MET A 1 -8.89 -29.08 8.87
N GLY A 2 -9.85 -28.18 8.99
CA GLY A 2 -9.82 -26.88 8.31
C GLY A 2 -8.94 -25.94 9.10
N ASP A 3 -8.07 -25.22 8.40
CA ASP A 3 -7.24 -24.17 8.97
C ASP A 3 -8.14 -23.09 9.60
N PRO A 4 -7.99 -22.78 10.90
CA PRO A 4 -8.67 -21.65 11.50
C PRO A 4 -7.83 -20.38 11.26
N GLU A 5 -8.51 -19.33 10.77
CA GLU A 5 -8.03 -17.94 10.80
C GLU A 5 -6.81 -17.61 9.92
N ARG A 6 -7.03 -17.62 8.59
CA ARG A 6 -6.42 -16.57 7.76
C ARG A 6 -7.28 -15.31 7.98
N PRO A 7 -6.72 -14.14 8.31
CA PRO A 7 -7.51 -12.93 8.41
C PRO A 7 -7.99 -12.57 7.00
N GLU A 8 -9.23 -12.94 6.66
CA GLU A 8 -9.84 -12.67 5.35
C GLU A 8 -9.86 -11.17 5.01
N ALA A 9 -9.84 -10.30 6.04
CA ALA A 9 -9.82 -8.86 5.88
C ALA A 9 -8.56 -8.33 5.16
N ALA A 10 -7.38 -8.92 5.40
CA ALA A 10 -6.14 -8.42 4.80
C ALA A 10 -6.10 -8.60 3.27
N GLY A 11 -6.76 -9.64 2.75
CA GLY A 11 -6.85 -9.86 1.31
C GLY A 11 -7.78 -8.87 0.60
N LEU A 12 -8.83 -8.42 1.28
CA LEU A 12 -9.76 -7.43 0.72
C LEU A 12 -9.09 -6.06 0.57
N ASP A 13 -8.34 -5.61 1.58
CA ASP A 13 -7.61 -4.34 1.51
C ASP A 13 -6.52 -4.35 0.41
N GLU A 14 -5.85 -5.48 0.19
CA GLU A 14 -4.89 -5.65 -0.91
C GLU A 14 -5.57 -5.62 -2.29
N ASP A 15 -6.69 -6.32 -2.44
CA ASP A 15 -7.44 -6.38 -3.70
C ASP A 15 -8.01 -5.00 -4.07
N GLU A 16 -8.55 -4.24 -3.11
CA GLU A 16 -9.07 -2.89 -3.35
C GLU A 16 -7.95 -1.91 -3.75
N GLY A 17 -6.76 -2.05 -3.16
CA GLY A 17 -5.57 -1.29 -3.58
C GLY A 17 -5.22 -1.56 -5.05
N LEU A 18 -5.18 -2.84 -5.46
CA LEU A 18 -4.91 -3.23 -6.85
C LEU A 18 -5.99 -2.76 -7.82
N HIS A 19 -7.26 -2.79 -7.42
CA HIS A 19 -8.36 -2.26 -8.23
C HIS A 19 -8.22 -0.75 -8.45
N CYS A 20 -7.86 0.00 -7.40
CA CYS A 20 -7.63 1.44 -7.48
C CYS A 20 -6.46 1.76 -8.43
N ASP A 21 -5.33 1.07 -8.28
CA ASP A 21 -4.16 1.25 -9.13
C ASP A 21 -4.48 0.94 -10.61
N PHE A 22 -5.23 -0.14 -10.84
CA PHE A 22 -5.67 -0.51 -12.18
C PHE A 22 -6.61 0.54 -12.79
N ALA A 23 -7.56 1.07 -12.02
CA ALA A 23 -8.45 2.14 -12.47
C ALA A 23 -7.67 3.41 -12.83
N CYS A 24 -6.69 3.80 -12.01
CA CYS A 24 -5.81 4.94 -12.28
C CYS A 24 -4.99 4.72 -13.55
N LEU A 25 -4.45 3.52 -13.76
CA LEU A 25 -3.74 3.16 -14.99
C LEU A 25 -4.66 3.30 -16.22
N MET A 26 -5.87 2.74 -16.15
CA MET A 26 -6.85 2.84 -17.24
C MET A 26 -7.23 4.30 -17.52
N PHE A 27 -7.32 5.14 -16.49
CA PHE A 27 -7.59 6.57 -16.65
C PHE A 27 -6.50 7.28 -17.48
N GLN A 28 -5.24 6.87 -17.37
CA GLN A 28 -4.14 7.44 -18.16
C GLN A 28 -4.31 7.19 -19.66
N TYR A 29 -4.86 6.03 -20.05
CA TYR A 29 -5.07 5.62 -21.45
C TYR A 29 -6.40 6.09 -22.07
N LEU A 30 -7.26 6.77 -21.31
CA LEU A 30 -8.49 7.36 -21.86
C LEU A 30 -8.15 8.42 -22.91
N VAL A 31 -8.74 8.28 -24.11
CA VAL A 31 -8.61 9.25 -25.20
C VAL A 31 -9.38 10.54 -24.88
N ASN A 32 -10.61 10.40 -24.38
CA ASN A 32 -11.47 11.52 -24.00
C ASN A 32 -11.52 11.62 -22.48
N LYS A 33 -10.56 12.36 -21.91
CA LYS A 33 -10.51 12.57 -20.46
C LYS A 33 -11.54 13.62 -20.03
N PRO A 34 -12.21 13.44 -18.88
CA PRO A 34 -12.99 14.51 -18.28
C PRO A 34 -12.08 15.70 -17.93
N SER A 35 -12.66 16.90 -17.81
CA SER A 35 -11.90 18.07 -17.37
C SER A 35 -11.45 17.92 -15.92
N GLU A 36 -10.38 18.61 -15.54
CA GLU A 36 -9.87 18.62 -14.17
C GLU A 36 -10.95 19.04 -13.17
N GLU A 37 -11.75 20.05 -13.53
CA GLU A 37 -12.84 20.55 -12.70
C GLU A 37 -13.87 19.45 -12.42
N ARG A 38 -14.20 18.62 -13.41
CA ARG A 38 -15.16 17.54 -13.25
C ARG A 38 -14.62 16.44 -12.36
N VAL A 39 -13.35 16.07 -12.51
CA VAL A 39 -12.71 15.07 -11.63
C VAL A 39 -12.67 15.58 -10.19
N ARG A 40 -12.27 16.84 -10.02
CA ARG A 40 -12.23 17.52 -8.72
C ARG A 40 -13.59 17.55 -8.05
N GLU A 41 -14.65 17.92 -8.78
CA GLU A 41 -16.03 17.91 -8.26
C GLU A 41 -16.42 16.52 -7.76
N ILE A 42 -16.20 15.47 -8.56
CA ILE A 42 -16.53 14.09 -8.19
C ILE A 42 -15.78 13.66 -6.91
N ILE A 43 -14.48 13.97 -6.81
CA ILE A 43 -13.67 13.57 -5.65
C ILE A 43 -14.11 14.33 -4.40
N VAL A 44 -14.39 15.63 -4.51
CA VAL A 44 -14.86 16.43 -3.37
C VAL A 44 -16.22 15.95 -2.88
N ASP A 45 -17.15 15.65 -3.79
CA ASP A 45 -18.46 15.10 -3.45
C ASP A 45 -18.33 13.74 -2.75
N ALA A 46 -17.47 12.86 -3.27
CA ALA A 46 -17.20 11.55 -2.67
C ALA A 46 -16.63 11.69 -1.25
N VAL A 47 -15.66 12.59 -1.05
CA VAL A 47 -15.11 12.88 0.29
C VAL A 47 -16.21 13.35 1.23
N GLN A 48 -17.08 14.27 0.80
CA GLN A 48 -18.17 14.76 1.65
C GLN A 48 -19.12 13.63 2.06
N ILE A 49 -19.50 12.77 1.12
CA ILE A 49 -20.38 11.62 1.38
C ILE A 49 -19.72 10.65 2.37
N GLU A 50 -18.44 10.32 2.19
CA GLU A 50 -17.72 9.42 3.09
C GLU A 50 -17.56 10.01 4.50
N GLN A 51 -17.30 11.31 4.60
CA GLN A 51 -17.22 11.99 5.90
C GLN A 51 -18.58 11.98 6.64
N GLU A 52 -19.69 12.16 5.92
CA GLU A 52 -21.05 12.07 6.46
C GLU A 52 -21.38 10.64 6.88
N PHE A 53 -21.17 9.68 5.99
CA PHE A 53 -21.37 8.25 6.23
C PHE A 53 -20.61 7.78 7.47
N LEU A 54 -19.34 8.15 7.59
CA LEU A 54 -18.53 7.76 8.75
C LEU A 54 -19.03 8.43 10.05
N THR A 55 -19.51 9.67 9.97
CA THR A 55 -20.07 10.38 11.13
C THR A 55 -21.36 9.70 11.60
N GLU A 56 -22.20 9.22 10.68
CA GLU A 56 -23.42 8.47 11.00
C GLU A 56 -23.14 7.05 11.47
N ALA A 57 -22.18 6.36 10.86
CA ALA A 57 -21.81 4.99 11.17
C ALA A 57 -21.06 4.86 12.50
N LEU A 58 -20.34 5.91 12.93
CA LEU A 58 -19.63 5.99 14.20
C LEU A 58 -20.21 7.10 15.10
N PRO A 59 -21.45 6.95 15.61
CA PRO A 59 -22.14 7.99 16.36
C PRO A 59 -21.53 8.26 17.75
N VAL A 60 -20.63 7.40 18.22
CA VAL A 60 -19.94 7.55 19.51
C VAL A 60 -18.44 7.49 19.25
N GLY A 61 -17.71 8.54 19.67
CA GLY A 61 -16.26 8.57 19.54
C GLY A 61 -15.63 7.37 20.24
N LEU A 62 -15.08 6.44 19.47
CA LEU A 62 -14.29 5.34 20.00
C LEU A 62 -12.98 5.91 20.56
N ILE A 63 -12.58 5.43 21.74
CA ILE A 63 -11.26 5.72 22.31
C ILE A 63 -10.20 5.28 21.29
N GLY A 64 -9.48 6.25 20.72
CA GLY A 64 -8.44 6.02 19.71
C GLY A 64 -8.86 6.24 18.25
N MET A 65 -10.15 6.44 17.94
CA MET A 65 -10.63 6.89 16.61
C MET A 65 -11.60 8.04 16.79
N ASN A 66 -11.05 9.25 16.69
CA ASN A 66 -11.85 10.47 16.66
C ASN A 66 -12.32 10.71 15.22
N CYS A 67 -13.61 11.01 15.02
CA CYS A 67 -14.18 11.34 13.71
C CYS A 67 -13.38 12.44 12.99
N ILE A 68 -12.74 13.34 13.73
CA ILE A 68 -11.86 14.38 13.19
C ILE A 68 -10.63 13.76 12.49
N LEU A 69 -9.96 12.80 13.11
CA LEU A 69 -8.79 12.13 12.52
C LEU A 69 -9.18 11.30 11.31
N MET A 70 -10.35 10.63 11.35
CA MET A 70 -10.79 9.85 10.20
C MET A 70 -11.18 10.74 9.01
N LYS A 71 -11.79 11.92 9.26
CA LYS A 71 -12.03 12.91 8.21
C LYS A 71 -10.74 13.37 7.54
N GLN A 72 -9.71 13.68 8.34
CA GLN A 72 -8.38 14.04 7.84
C GLN A 72 -7.74 12.88 7.05
N TYR A 73 -7.93 11.63 7.48
CA TYR A 73 -7.44 10.47 6.74
C TYR A 73 -8.14 10.29 5.38
N ILE A 74 -9.46 10.50 5.31
CA ILE A 74 -10.20 10.48 4.04
C ILE A 74 -9.66 11.55 3.08
N GLU A 75 -9.39 12.75 3.59
CA GLU A 75 -8.78 13.85 2.82
C GLU A 75 -7.36 13.50 2.33
N PHE A 76 -6.55 12.84 3.17
CA PHE A 76 -5.22 12.36 2.80
C PHE A 76 -5.28 11.33 1.66
N VAL A 77 -6.21 10.37 1.73
CA VAL A 77 -6.42 9.36 0.69
C VAL A 77 -6.91 10.00 -0.61
N ALA A 78 -7.83 10.97 -0.53
CA ALA A 78 -8.32 11.70 -1.70
C ALA A 78 -7.20 12.46 -2.43
N ASP A 79 -6.30 13.11 -1.69
CA ASP A 79 -5.12 13.76 -2.25
C ASP A 79 -4.15 12.77 -2.91
N ARG A 80 -3.98 11.58 -2.34
CA ARG A 80 -3.16 10.51 -2.95
C ARG A 80 -3.74 10.09 -4.30
N LEU A 81 -5.05 9.84 -4.35
CA LEU A 81 -5.77 9.47 -5.57
C LEU A 81 -5.68 10.57 -6.64
N LEU A 82 -5.83 11.84 -6.26
CA LEU A 82 -5.67 12.97 -7.18
C LEU A 82 -4.29 12.99 -7.83
N VAL A 83 -3.24 12.76 -7.04
CA VAL A 83 -1.87 12.70 -7.54
C VAL A 83 -1.67 11.49 -8.48
N GLU A 84 -2.22 10.32 -8.16
CA GLU A 84 -2.19 9.12 -9.02
C GLU A 84 -2.90 9.34 -10.37
N LEU A 85 -3.98 10.12 -10.36
CA LEU A 85 -4.69 10.56 -11.57
C LEU A 85 -3.98 11.68 -12.34
N GLY A 86 -2.91 12.27 -11.78
CA GLY A 86 -2.10 13.32 -12.39
C GLY A 86 -2.54 14.75 -12.12
N PHE A 87 -3.37 14.97 -11.10
CA PHE A 87 -3.89 16.28 -10.69
C PHE A 87 -3.20 16.82 -9.45
N SER A 88 -3.41 18.11 -9.17
CA SER A 88 -2.88 18.75 -7.96
C SER A 88 -3.72 18.40 -6.73
N LYS A 89 -3.06 18.31 -5.57
CA LYS A 89 -3.73 18.12 -4.27
C LYS A 89 -4.73 19.23 -3.98
N ILE A 90 -5.82 18.88 -3.31
CA ILE A 90 -6.91 19.79 -2.95
C ILE A 90 -6.90 20.08 -1.45
N PHE A 91 -6.79 19.04 -0.63
CA PHE A 91 -6.99 19.14 0.81
C PHE A 91 -5.68 19.42 1.55
N GLN A 92 -4.55 18.99 0.98
CA GLN A 92 -3.20 19.04 1.54
C GLN A 92 -3.13 18.42 2.94
N ALA A 93 -3.93 17.38 3.18
CA ALA A 93 -3.99 16.70 4.47
C ALA A 93 -2.78 15.78 4.66
N GLU A 94 -2.29 15.71 5.89
CA GLU A 94 -1.27 14.74 6.31
C GLU A 94 -1.94 13.52 6.93
N ASN A 95 -1.29 12.35 6.85
CA ASN A 95 -1.81 11.12 7.46
C ASN A 95 -1.83 11.27 8.99
N PRO A 96 -3.01 11.23 9.66
CA PRO A 96 -3.09 11.36 11.11
C PRO A 96 -2.74 10.08 11.87
N PHE A 97 -2.42 8.99 11.18
CA PHE A 97 -2.18 7.66 11.75
C PHE A 97 -0.77 7.14 11.41
N ASP A 98 0.24 7.71 12.07
CA ASP A 98 1.66 7.35 11.89
C ASP A 98 1.95 5.85 12.14
N PHE A 99 1.11 5.16 12.93
CA PHE A 99 1.26 3.74 13.21
C PHE A 99 0.91 2.81 12.04
N MET A 100 0.15 3.28 11.03
CA MET A 100 -0.23 2.46 9.87
C MET A 100 0.91 2.29 8.85
N GLU A 101 1.89 3.21 8.80
CA GLU A 101 3.04 3.08 7.88
C GLU A 101 3.89 1.84 8.20
N ASN A 102 4.02 1.49 9.49
CA ASN A 102 4.80 0.34 9.92
C ASN A 102 4.12 -1.01 9.59
N ILE A 103 2.78 -1.04 9.50
CA ILE A 103 2.02 -2.26 9.17
C ILE A 103 2.02 -2.50 7.65
N SER A 104 1.93 -1.42 6.86
CA SER A 104 1.98 -1.50 5.39
C SER A 104 3.34 -2.01 4.85
N LEU A 105 4.40 -1.90 5.66
CA LEU A 105 5.74 -2.43 5.35
C LEU A 105 5.89 -3.93 5.67
N GLU A 106 5.18 -4.46 6.67
CA GLU A 106 5.28 -5.89 7.04
C GLU A 106 4.67 -6.82 5.97
N GLY A 107 3.77 -6.32 5.13
CA GLY A 107 3.23 -7.04 3.95
C GLY A 107 4.09 -6.94 2.67
N LYS A 108 5.03 -5.99 2.59
CA LYS A 108 5.87 -5.72 1.40
C LYS A 108 7.27 -6.35 1.44
N THR A 109 7.49 -7.36 2.28
CA THR A 109 8.64 -8.26 2.07
C THR A 109 8.12 -9.59 1.57
N ASN A 110 8.17 -9.76 0.25
CA ASN A 110 8.12 -11.07 -0.37
C ASN A 110 9.08 -11.98 0.39
N PHE A 111 8.55 -12.90 1.19
CA PHE A 111 9.33 -13.84 1.99
C PHE A 111 10.30 -14.65 1.11
N PHE A 112 10.03 -14.72 -0.20
CA PHE A 112 10.91 -15.27 -1.23
C PHE A 112 12.06 -14.35 -1.70
N GLU A 113 11.91 -13.02 -1.66
CA GLU A 113 13.00 -12.07 -2.00
C GLU A 113 14.09 -12.04 -0.92
N LYS A 114 13.70 -12.25 0.34
CA LYS A 114 14.64 -12.32 1.48
C LYS A 114 15.63 -13.48 1.37
N ARG A 115 15.17 -14.67 0.94
CA ARG A 115 16.04 -15.86 0.85
C ARG A 115 17.01 -15.82 -0.33
N VAL A 116 16.64 -15.23 -1.46
CA VAL A 116 17.49 -15.24 -2.66
C VAL A 116 18.64 -14.21 -2.54
N SER A 117 18.40 -13.08 -1.89
CA SER A 117 19.41 -12.03 -1.71
C SER A 117 20.51 -12.38 -0.68
N GLU A 118 20.19 -13.15 0.36
CA GLU A 118 21.19 -13.62 1.33
C GLU A 118 22.17 -14.62 0.72
N TYR A 119 21.71 -15.60 -0.08
CA TYR A 119 22.63 -16.55 -0.74
C TYR A 119 23.58 -15.87 -1.73
N GLN A 120 23.13 -14.84 -2.48
CA GLN A 120 24.03 -14.11 -3.37
C GLN A 120 25.10 -13.32 -2.61
N ARG A 121 24.78 -12.72 -1.46
CA ARG A 121 25.77 -11.99 -0.66
C ARG A 121 26.78 -12.93 0.02
N PHE A 122 26.36 -14.10 0.47
CA PHE A 122 27.30 -15.09 1.06
C PHE A 122 28.18 -15.77 0.00
N ALA A 123 27.68 -16.01 -1.22
CA ALA A 123 28.48 -16.62 -2.29
C ALA A 123 29.61 -15.71 -2.79
N VAL A 124 29.37 -14.40 -2.89
CA VAL A 124 30.37 -13.45 -3.41
C VAL A 124 31.48 -13.12 -2.40
N MET A 125 31.27 -13.38 -1.10
CA MET A 125 32.30 -13.20 -0.06
C MET A 125 33.17 -14.45 0.21
N ALA A 126 32.86 -15.59 -0.42
CA ALA A 126 33.60 -16.84 -0.23
C ALA A 126 34.74 -17.07 -1.24
N GLU A 127 34.98 -16.16 -2.18
CA GLU A 127 36.08 -16.26 -3.14
C GLU A 127 37.27 -15.39 -2.73
N THR A 128 38.06 -15.85 -1.75
CA THR A 128 39.51 -15.58 -1.64
C THR A 128 40.13 -16.38 -0.48
N THR A 129 40.03 -17.71 -0.50
CA THR A 129 40.97 -18.57 0.23
C THR A 129 41.08 -19.94 -0.43
N ASP A 130 42.15 -20.09 -1.23
CA ASP A 130 42.90 -21.31 -1.56
C ASP A 130 42.22 -22.68 -1.39
N ASN A 131 41.51 -23.13 -2.43
CA ASN A 131 41.20 -24.55 -2.61
C ASN A 131 42.19 -25.18 -3.60
N VAL A 132 43.38 -25.55 -3.12
CA VAL A 132 44.34 -26.35 -3.90
C VAL A 132 43.83 -27.79 -3.99
N PHE A 133 43.43 -28.19 -5.18
CA PHE A 133 43.00 -29.56 -5.51
C PHE A 133 44.22 -30.46 -5.67
N THR A 134 44.36 -31.50 -4.83
CA THR A 134 45.39 -32.53 -4.97
C THR A 134 44.74 -33.89 -5.22
N LEU A 135 45.20 -34.57 -6.28
CA LEU A 135 44.74 -35.89 -6.74
C LEU A 135 45.90 -36.89 -6.63
N ASP A 136 46.32 -37.22 -5.42
CA ASP A 136 47.20 -38.39 -5.19
C ASP A 136 46.78 -39.07 -3.88
N ALA A 137 46.00 -40.14 -4.01
CA ALA A 137 45.80 -41.12 -2.97
C ALA A 137 46.03 -42.50 -3.60
N ASP A 138 47.20 -43.08 -3.34
CA ASP A 138 47.52 -44.48 -3.62
C ASP A 138 46.71 -45.39 -2.67
N PHE A 139 46.27 -46.53 -3.21
CA PHE A 139 45.31 -47.50 -2.63
C PHE A 139 45.74 -48.15 -1.31
#